data_AF-A0A480AP12-F1
#
_entry.id   AF-A0A480AP12-F1
#
_cell.length_a   1.000
_cell.length_b   1.000
_cell.length_c   1.000
_cell.angle_alpha   90.00
_cell.angle_beta   90.00
_cell.angle_gamma   90.00
#
_symmetry.space_group_name_H-M   'P 1'
#
loop_
_entity.id
_entity.type
_entity.pdbx_description
1 polymer ?
#
loop_
_entity_poly.entity_id
_entity_poly.type
_entity_poly.pdbx_seq_one_letter_code
_entity_poly.pdbx_strand_id
1 'polypeptide(L)'
;MFYALSWFIVVLLLACWSLAAWALHAVVVWAVSSAGALSGAASGINGIALPAWLAPWVPAELMQGLTELMTGLGPWVASLLQSVPALAGGVTVLAWVVWALGAFLLLLLGAGLHLLIALWRRRGGGGLTPPAPRPAV
;
A
#
# COMPACT_ATOMS: atom_id res chain seq x y z
N MET A 1 -28.39 -12.00 13.07
CA MET A 1 -27.06 -12.61 13.28
C MET A 1 -26.18 -12.52 12.04
N PHE A 2 -26.57 -13.06 10.88
CA PHE A 2 -25.77 -12.99 9.63
C PHE A 2 -25.39 -11.56 9.17
N TYR A 3 -26.25 -10.56 9.37
CA TYR A 3 -25.96 -9.15 9.08
C TYR A 3 -24.76 -8.62 9.87
N ALA A 4 -24.72 -8.90 11.18
CA ALA A 4 -23.64 -8.47 12.05
C ALA A 4 -22.32 -9.18 11.71
N LEU A 5 -22.38 -10.47 11.36
CA LEU A 5 -21.20 -11.25 10.95
C LEU A 5 -20.62 -10.75 9.62
N SER A 6 -21.48 -10.43 8.64
CA SER A 6 -21.06 -9.84 7.37
C SER A 6 -20.38 -8.48 7.56
N TRP A 7 -20.96 -7.62 8.40
CA TRP A 7 -20.35 -6.33 8.74
C TRP A 7 -19.03 -6.50 9.50
N PHE A 8 -18.96 -7.46 10.42
CA PHE A 8 -17.75 -7.76 11.16
C PHE A 8 -16.61 -8.20 10.23
N ILE A 9 -16.90 -9.06 9.24
CA ILE A 9 -15.92 -9.49 8.22
C ILE A 9 -15.47 -8.30 7.38
N VAL A 10 -16.38 -7.43 6.92
CA VAL A 10 -16.02 -6.24 6.14
C VAL A 10 -15.14 -5.29 6.94
N VAL A 11 -15.45 -5.06 8.22
CA VAL A 11 -14.65 -4.21 9.12
C VAL A 11 -13.27 -4.81 9.37
N LEU A 12 -13.18 -6.12 9.60
CA LEU A 12 -11.89 -6.83 9.75
C LEU A 12 -11.04 -6.73 8.48
N LEU A 13 -11.66 -6.90 7.31
CA LEU A 13 -10.97 -6.81 6.03
C LEU A 13 -10.50 -5.38 5.76
N LEU A 14 -11.32 -4.38 6.11
CA LEU A 14 -10.97 -2.97 6.03
C LEU A 14 -9.84 -2.59 7.00
N ALA A 15 -9.87 -3.14 8.22
CA ALA A 15 -8.82 -2.95 9.22
C ALA A 15 -7.50 -3.57 8.74
N CYS A 16 -7.53 -4.80 8.23
CA CYS A 16 -6.36 -5.48 7.67
C CYS A 16 -5.77 -4.73 6.47
N TRP A 17 -6.64 -4.28 5.55
CA TRP A 17 -6.24 -3.47 4.40
C TRP A 17 -5.61 -2.12 4.82
N SER A 18 -6.23 -1.44 5.79
CA SER A 18 -5.71 -0.17 6.32
C SER A 18 -4.35 -0.37 6.98
N LEU A 19 -4.18 -1.44 7.76
CA LEU A 19 -2.92 -1.78 8.41
C LEU A 19 -1.82 -2.06 7.37
N ALA A 20 -2.15 -2.80 6.31
CA ALA A 20 -1.21 -3.09 5.22
C ALA A 20 -0.79 -1.82 4.47
N ALA A 21 -1.72 -0.93 4.14
CA ALA A 21 -1.43 0.34 3.46
C ALA A 21 -0.54 1.25 4.31
N TRP A 22 -0.83 1.35 5.61
CA TRP A 22 -0.01 2.13 6.55
C TRP A 22 1.38 1.52 6.77
N ALA A 23 1.49 0.19 6.83
CA ALA A 23 2.79 -0.48 6.92
C ALA A 23 3.66 -0.19 5.68
N LEU A 24 3.09 -0.31 4.47
CA LEU A 24 3.82 0.05 3.23
C LEU A 24 4.23 1.53 3.25
N HIS A 25 3.34 2.43 3.64
CA HIS A 25 3.64 3.86 3.72
C HIS A 25 4.79 4.14 4.71
N ALA A 26 4.77 3.53 5.89
CA ALA A 26 5.82 3.67 6.90
C ALA A 26 7.18 3.17 6.40
N VAL A 27 7.22 2.04 5.66
CA VAL A 27 8.47 1.53 5.05
C VAL A 27 9.03 2.51 4.04
N VAL A 28 8.19 3.10 3.19
CA VAL A 28 8.62 4.09 2.20
C VAL A 28 9.15 5.35 2.89
N VAL A 29 8.46 5.89 3.90
CA VAL A 29 8.90 7.06 4.65
C VAL A 29 10.22 6.78 5.39
N TRP A 30 10.33 5.60 6.02
CA TRP A 30 11.56 5.16 6.66
C TRP A 30 12.73 5.08 5.67
N ALA A 31 12.51 4.48 4.50
CA ALA A 31 13.52 4.38 3.45
C ALA A 31 13.98 5.76 2.94
N VAL A 32 13.05 6.70 2.74
CA VAL A 32 13.38 8.08 2.34
C VAL A 32 14.15 8.82 3.44
N SER A 33 13.75 8.69 4.70
CA SER A 33 14.49 9.29 5.83
C SER A 33 15.88 8.68 6.01
N SER A 34 16.03 7.39 5.71
CA SER A 34 17.30 6.68 5.77
C SER A 34 18.17 6.95 4.55
N ALA A 35 17.59 7.36 3.42
CA ALA A 35 18.34 7.70 2.20
C ALA A 35 19.34 8.83 2.43
N GLY A 36 19.02 9.82 3.28
CA GLY A 36 19.95 10.88 3.68
C GLY A 36 21.11 10.37 4.55
N ALA A 37 20.85 9.39 5.41
CA ALA A 37 21.89 8.73 6.21
C ALA A 37 22.78 7.81 5.36
N LEU A 38 22.19 7.09 4.38
CA LEU A 38 22.93 6.27 3.42
C LEU A 38 23.75 7.13 2.43
N SER A 39 23.24 8.28 1.98
CA SER A 39 24.00 9.20 1.12
C SER A 39 25.14 9.88 1.88
N GLY A 40 24.93 10.24 3.15
CA GLY A 40 25.99 10.74 4.04
C GLY A 40 27.06 9.68 4.32
N ALA A 41 26.65 8.42 4.55
CA ALA A 41 27.57 7.29 4.67
C ALA A 41 28.34 7.03 3.35
N ALA A 42 27.67 7.12 2.19
CA ALA A 42 28.32 7.02 0.88
C ALA A 42 29.31 8.15 0.61
N SER A 43 29.02 9.37 1.09
CA SER A 43 29.97 10.49 1.03
C SER A 43 31.19 10.27 1.93
N GLY A 44 31.07 9.49 3.01
CA GLY A 44 32.18 9.01 3.83
C GLY A 44 32.98 7.86 3.21
N ILE A 45 32.36 7.03 2.36
CA ILE A 45 33.04 5.95 1.63
C ILE A 45 34.03 6.49 0.60
N ASN A 46 33.80 7.68 0.05
CA ASN A 46 34.75 8.33 -0.87
C ASN A 46 36.09 8.74 -0.20
N GLY A 47 36.17 8.66 1.13
CA GLY A 47 37.40 8.84 1.91
C GLY A 47 37.90 7.55 2.60
N ILE A 48 37.17 6.45 2.50
CA ILE A 48 37.61 5.14 3.03
C ILE A 48 38.45 4.49 1.93
N ALA A 49 39.76 4.73 2.00
CA ALA A 49 40.72 3.94 1.26
C ALA A 49 40.39 2.45 1.48
N LEU A 50 40.33 1.69 0.38
CA LEU A 50 40.04 0.26 0.40
C LEU A 50 40.90 -0.38 1.50
N PRO A 51 40.32 -1.06 2.51
CA PRO A 51 41.08 -1.59 3.63
C PRO A 51 42.25 -2.43 3.11
N ALA A 52 43.44 -2.25 3.66
CA ALA A 52 44.66 -2.87 3.12
C ALA A 52 44.59 -4.41 3.01
N TRP A 53 43.70 -5.06 3.76
CA TRP A 53 43.42 -6.49 3.69
C TRP A 53 42.53 -6.91 2.50
N LEU A 54 41.76 -5.97 1.94
CA LEU A 54 40.87 -6.13 0.79
C LEU A 54 41.56 -5.76 -0.53
N ALA A 55 42.58 -4.90 -0.47
CA ALA A 55 43.36 -4.48 -1.62
C ALA A 55 43.95 -5.65 -2.47
N PRO A 56 44.42 -6.78 -1.88
CA PRO A 56 44.92 -7.92 -2.67
C PRO A 56 43.80 -8.77 -3.30
N TRP A 57 42.59 -8.70 -2.78
CA TRP A 57 41.45 -9.53 -3.18
C TRP A 57 40.52 -8.85 -4.19
N VAL A 58 40.74 -7.57 -4.49
CA VAL A 58 39.95 -6.80 -5.45
C VAL A 58 40.79 -6.52 -6.70
N PRO A 59 40.55 -7.24 -7.80
CA PRO A 59 41.16 -6.95 -9.10
C PRO A 59 40.86 -5.50 -9.54
N ALA A 60 41.84 -4.85 -10.16
CA ALA A 60 41.71 -3.47 -10.64
C ALA A 60 40.56 -3.32 -11.64
N GLU A 61 40.27 -4.39 -12.39
CA GLU A 61 39.18 -4.48 -13.37
C GLU A 61 37.80 -4.34 -12.70
N LEU A 62 37.62 -4.89 -11.50
CA LEU A 62 36.37 -4.73 -10.74
C LEU A 62 36.20 -3.31 -10.24
N MET A 63 37.29 -2.64 -9.84
CA MET A 63 37.23 -1.24 -9.42
C MET A 63 36.91 -0.31 -10.60
N GLN A 64 37.48 -0.57 -11.77
CA GLN A 64 37.17 0.16 -12.99
C GLN A 64 35.73 -0.08 -13.44
N GLY A 65 35.28 -1.34 -13.47
CA GLY A 65 33.89 -1.68 -13.82
C GLY A 65 32.88 -1.13 -12.83
N LEU A 66 33.19 -1.12 -11.52
CA LEU A 66 32.33 -0.50 -10.51
C LEU A 66 32.31 1.03 -10.65
N THR A 67 33.44 1.65 -10.97
CA THR A 67 33.52 3.09 -11.20
C THR A 67 32.75 3.48 -12.46
N GLU A 68 32.88 2.73 -13.56
CA GLU A 68 32.07 2.95 -14.77
C GLU A 68 30.58 2.74 -14.50
N LEU A 69 30.21 1.69 -13.76
CA LEU A 69 28.83 1.43 -13.37
C LEU A 69 28.27 2.57 -12.50
N MET A 70 29.04 3.06 -11.54
CA MET A 70 28.67 4.21 -10.69
C MET A 70 28.62 5.51 -11.48
N THR A 71 29.50 5.70 -12.45
CA THR A 71 29.52 6.88 -13.33
C THR A 71 28.32 6.85 -14.27
N GLY A 72 27.95 5.68 -14.78
CA GLY A 72 26.75 5.47 -15.59
C GLY A 72 25.44 5.59 -14.79
N LEU A 73 25.47 5.22 -13.50
CA LEU A 73 24.33 5.36 -12.58
C LEU A 73 24.21 6.74 -11.95
N GLY A 74 25.29 7.53 -11.88
CA GLY A 74 25.30 8.86 -11.28
C GLY A 74 24.16 9.77 -11.76
N PRO A 75 23.93 9.91 -13.09
CA PRO A 75 22.81 10.69 -13.62
C PRO A 75 21.43 10.15 -13.24
N TRP A 76 21.26 8.82 -13.17
CA TRP A 76 20.01 8.19 -12.77
C TRP A 76 19.72 8.39 -11.29
N VAL A 77 20.74 8.25 -10.44
CA VAL A 77 20.65 8.48 -8.99
C VAL A 77 20.37 9.95 -8.70
N ALA A 78 21.03 10.88 -9.41
CA ALA A 78 20.76 12.31 -9.31
C ALA A 78 19.35 12.67 -9.78
N SER A 79 18.89 12.09 -10.89
CA SER A 79 17.52 12.27 -11.41
C SER A 79 16.47 11.75 -10.41
N LEU A 80 16.71 10.58 -9.81
CA LEU A 80 15.88 10.02 -8.76
C LEU A 80 15.86 10.92 -7.52
N LEU A 81 17.02 11.34 -7.01
CA LEU A 81 17.13 12.26 -5.86
C LEU A 81 16.48 13.61 -6.12
N GLN A 82 16.54 14.13 -7.34
CA GLN A 82 15.91 15.39 -7.72
C GLN A 82 14.39 15.26 -7.86
N SER A 83 13.89 14.06 -8.13
CA SER A 83 12.46 13.74 -8.10
C SER A 83 11.97 13.30 -6.72
N VAL A 84 12.85 12.95 -5.75
CA VAL A 84 12.48 12.60 -4.36
C VAL A 84 11.60 13.65 -3.68
N PRO A 85 11.84 14.98 -3.76
CA PRO A 85 10.97 15.97 -3.12
C PRO A 85 9.57 16.04 -3.76
N ALA A 86 9.47 15.86 -5.08
CA ALA A 86 8.20 15.81 -5.79
C ALA A 86 7.45 14.49 -5.52
N LEU A 87 8.20 13.38 -5.39
CA LEU A 87 7.71 12.07 -5.00
C LEU A 87 7.31 12.03 -3.52
N ALA A 88 7.93 12.79 -2.64
CA ALA A 88 7.58 12.84 -1.22
C ALA A 88 6.14 13.35 -1.02
N GLY A 89 5.73 14.37 -1.78
CA GLY A 89 4.33 14.81 -1.83
C GLY A 89 3.44 13.81 -2.58
N GLY A 90 3.93 13.26 -3.70
CA GLY A 90 3.18 12.29 -4.51
C GLY A 90 2.90 10.96 -3.81
N VAL A 91 3.81 10.46 -2.97
CA VAL A 91 3.69 9.22 -2.21
C VAL A 91 2.58 9.32 -1.17
N THR A 92 2.43 10.48 -0.51
CA THR A 92 1.32 10.70 0.42
C THR A 92 0.00 10.75 -0.34
N VAL A 93 -0.05 11.46 -1.47
CA VAL A 93 -1.26 11.54 -2.32
C VAL A 93 -1.63 10.16 -2.89
N LEU A 94 -0.67 9.38 -3.39
CA LEU A 94 -0.90 8.01 -3.84
C LEU A 94 -1.36 7.11 -2.70
N ALA A 95 -0.78 7.23 -1.50
CA ALA A 95 -1.22 6.48 -0.34
C ALA A 95 -2.67 6.81 0.02
N TRP A 96 -3.06 8.08 -0.01
CA TRP A 96 -4.45 8.51 0.18
C TRP A 96 -5.38 7.99 -0.91
N VAL A 97 -4.97 8.01 -2.18
CA VAL A 97 -5.77 7.51 -3.32
C VAL A 97 -5.96 6.00 -3.24
N VAL A 98 -4.89 5.24 -3.02
CA VAL A 98 -4.93 3.77 -2.89
C VAL A 98 -5.76 3.36 -1.67
N TRP A 99 -5.59 4.06 -0.54
CA TRP A 99 -6.37 3.82 0.66
C TRP A 99 -7.85 4.14 0.44
N ALA A 100 -8.19 5.32 -0.10
CA ALA A 100 -9.57 5.73 -0.35
C ALA A 100 -10.27 4.84 -1.37
N LEU A 101 -9.57 4.44 -2.44
CA LEU A 101 -10.11 3.55 -3.47
C LEU A 101 -10.40 2.16 -2.89
N GLY A 102 -9.48 1.60 -2.11
CA GLY A 102 -9.70 0.33 -1.42
C GLY A 102 -10.85 0.41 -0.42
N ALA A 103 -10.86 1.44 0.45
CA ALA A 103 -11.94 1.64 1.41
C ALA A 103 -13.30 1.79 0.73
N PHE A 104 -13.36 2.55 -0.36
CA PHE A 104 -14.57 2.73 -1.16
C PHE A 104 -15.05 1.42 -1.78
N LEU A 105 -14.16 0.64 -2.42
CA LEU A 105 -14.52 -0.67 -3.00
C LEU A 105 -15.07 -1.64 -1.96
N LEU A 106 -14.43 -1.73 -0.79
CA LEU A 106 -14.88 -2.61 0.29
C LEU A 106 -16.24 -2.17 0.85
N LEU A 107 -16.46 -0.86 1.02
CA LEU A 107 -17.75 -0.32 1.45
C LEU A 107 -18.84 -0.56 0.40
N LEU A 108 -18.54 -0.38 -0.89
CA LEU A 108 -19.47 -0.62 -1.98
C LEU A 108 -19.87 -2.10 -2.06
N LEU A 109 -18.90 -3.01 -1.86
CA LEU A 109 -19.14 -4.44 -1.81
C LEU A 109 -20.02 -4.83 -0.63
N GLY A 110 -19.73 -4.28 0.56
CA GLY A 110 -20.54 -4.45 1.75
C GLY A 110 -21.98 -3.95 1.56
N ALA A 111 -22.15 -2.72 1.05
CA ALA A 111 -23.45 -2.11 0.78
C ALA A 111 -24.24 -2.86 -0.30
N GLY A 112 -23.58 -3.30 -1.38
CA GLY A 112 -24.20 -4.04 -2.49
C GLY A 112 -24.73 -5.41 -2.05
N LEU A 113 -23.93 -6.17 -1.30
CA LEU A 113 -24.37 -7.42 -0.70
C LEU A 113 -25.55 -7.18 0.26
N HIS A 114 -25.51 -6.07 1.00
CA HIS A 114 -26.57 -5.67 1.90
C HIS A 114 -27.90 -5.39 1.19
N LEU A 115 -27.83 -4.65 0.09
CA LEU A 115 -28.99 -4.30 -0.73
C LEU A 115 -29.59 -5.55 -1.36
N LEU A 116 -28.74 -6.46 -1.85
CA LEU A 116 -29.16 -7.71 -2.46
C LEU A 116 -29.94 -8.58 -1.48
N ILE A 117 -29.44 -8.74 -0.24
CA ILE A 117 -30.14 -9.47 0.83
C ILE A 117 -31.48 -8.80 1.17
N ALA A 118 -31.50 -7.46 1.28
CA ALA A 118 -32.72 -6.72 1.60
C ALA A 118 -33.79 -6.86 0.49
N LEU A 119 -33.37 -6.82 -0.77
CA LEU A 119 -34.25 -6.98 -1.94
C LEU A 119 -34.77 -8.41 -2.07
N TRP A 120 -33.95 -9.42 -1.77
CA TRP A 120 -34.39 -10.82 -1.75
C TRP A 120 -35.42 -11.10 -0.67
N ARG A 121 -35.26 -10.50 0.51
CA ARG A 121 -36.23 -10.65 1.62
C ARG A 121 -37.57 -10.00 1.32
N ARG A 122 -37.58 -8.86 0.60
CA ARG A 122 -38.81 -8.20 0.15
C ARG A 122 -39.59 -9.04 -0.87
N ARG A 123 -38.90 -9.81 -1.71
CA ARG A 123 -39.53 -10.72 -2.68
C ARG A 123 -40.06 -12.01 -2.06
N GLY A 124 -39.43 -12.51 -0.99
CA GLY A 124 -39.87 -13.73 -0.28
C GLY A 124 -40.96 -13.52 0.77
N GLY A 125 -41.22 -12.28 1.22
CA GLY A 125 -42.19 -11.97 2.29
C GLY A 125 -43.56 -11.46 1.83
N GLY A 126 -43.80 -11.34 0.52
CA GLY A 126 -45.02 -10.73 -0.05
C GLY A 126 -46.20 -11.68 -0.28
N GLY A 127 -46.04 -12.99 -0.07
CA GLY A 127 -47.09 -13.97 -0.28
C GLY A 127 -47.39 -14.72 1.00
N LEU A 128 -48.30 -14.18 1.82
CA LEU A 128 -49.14 -14.87 2.81
C LEU A 128 -49.87 -13.80 3.65
N THR A 129 -50.64 -12.93 3.01
CA THR A 129 -51.81 -12.34 3.68
C THR A 129 -52.89 -13.42 3.68
N PRO A 130 -53.26 -14.01 4.84
CA PRO A 130 -54.39 -14.92 4.89
C PRO A 130 -55.68 -14.15 4.54
N PRO A 131 -56.63 -14.77 3.81
CA PRO A 131 -57.90 -14.13 3.50
C PRO A 131 -58.64 -13.78 4.80
N ALA A 132 -59.14 -12.55 4.87
CA ALA A 132 -59.96 -12.09 5.98
C ALA A 132 -61.19 -13.01 6.16
N PRO A 133 -61.57 -13.38 7.40
CA PRO A 133 -62.73 -14.22 7.63
C PRO A 133 -64.00 -13.47 7.19
N ARG A 134 -64.80 -14.12 6.34
CA ARG A 134 -66.12 -13.62 5.93
C ARG A 134 -67.04 -13.55 7.16
N PRO A 135 -67.85 -12.48 7.32
CA PRO A 135 -68.90 -12.48 8.32
C PRO A 135 -69.97 -13.52 7.96
N ALA A 136 -70.27 -14.41 8.90
CA ALA A 136 -71.40 -15.31 8.81
C ALA A 136 -72.70 -14.50 8.93
N VAL A 137 -73.64 -14.73 8.01
CA VAL A 137 -75.03 -14.26 8.06
C VAL A 137 -75.87 -15.32 8.74
#